data_AF-A0AAE8J0U1-F1
#
_entry.id   AF-A0AAE8J0U1-F1
#
_cell.length_a   1.000
_cell.length_b   1.000
_cell.length_c   1.000
_cell.angle_alpha   90.00
_cell.angle_beta   90.00
_cell.angle_gamma   90.00
#
_symmetry.space_group_name_H-M   'P 1'
#
loop_
_entity.id
_entity.type
_entity.pdbx_description
1 polymer ?
#
loop_
_entity_poly.entity_id
_entity_poly.type
_entity_poly.pdbx_seq_one_letter_code
_entity_poly.pdbx_strand_id
1 'polypeptide(L)'
;MKPVPILPEEIISTKEASHLAQQPERTIRRWARQYGIGRQPERHSPLQVSVLALEMRLCGDDTALDLLRSNRRDDPAVRFYSDRLGLT
;
A
#
# COMPACT_ATOMS: atom_id res chain seq x y z
N MET A 1 -1.03 14.32 -0.23
CA MET A 1 -2.02 13.27 -0.52
C MET A 1 -2.45 12.59 0.77
N LYS A 2 -3.72 12.23 0.93
CA LYS A 2 -4.20 11.44 2.08
C LYS A 2 -3.70 9.98 1.96
N PRO A 3 -3.09 9.38 2.99
CA PRO A 3 -2.71 7.97 2.95
C PRO A 3 -3.94 7.05 2.88
N VAL A 4 -3.76 5.86 2.32
CA VAL A 4 -4.78 4.80 2.39
C VAL A 4 -4.96 4.32 3.84
N PRO A 5 -6.17 3.91 4.25
CA PRO A 5 -6.36 3.19 5.50
C PRO A 5 -5.68 1.81 5.41
N ILE A 6 -4.73 1.54 6.32
CA ILE A 6 -3.96 0.30 6.34
C ILE A 6 -4.44 -0.59 7.49
N LEU A 7 -4.89 -1.80 7.16
CA LEU A 7 -5.26 -2.82 8.14
C LEU A 7 -4.02 -3.55 8.66
N PRO A 8 -4.03 -4.09 9.90
CA PRO A 8 -2.87 -4.76 10.48
C PRO A 8 -2.23 -5.85 9.60
N GLU A 9 -3.05 -6.68 8.97
CA GLU A 9 -2.67 -7.78 8.09
C GLU A 9 -2.04 -7.32 6.76
N GLU A 10 -2.19 -6.05 6.39
CA GLU A 10 -1.61 -5.48 5.17
C GLU A 10 -0.22 -4.87 5.40
N ILE A 11 0.19 -4.74 6.66
CA ILE A 11 1.40 -4.00 7.02
C ILE A 11 2.62 -4.83 6.69
N ILE A 12 3.45 -4.29 5.81
CA ILE A 12 4.80 -4.79 5.54
C ILE A 12 5.84 -3.69 5.79
N SER A 13 7.08 -4.10 6.06
CA SER A 13 8.23 -3.22 6.17
C SER A 13 8.68 -2.66 4.82
N THR A 14 9.51 -1.62 4.84
CA THR A 14 10.13 -1.10 3.60
C THR A 14 11.04 -2.12 2.93
N LYS A 15 11.66 -3.03 3.69
CA LYS A 15 12.52 -4.09 3.18
C LYS A 15 11.71 -5.15 2.43
N GLU A 16 10.60 -5.59 3.00
CA GLU A 16 9.68 -6.53 2.35
C GLU A 16 9.06 -5.91 1.09
N ALA A 17 8.59 -4.67 1.19
CA ALA A 17 8.07 -3.93 0.03
C ALA A 17 9.11 -3.77 -1.09
N SER A 18 10.36 -3.51 -0.72
CA SER A 18 11.49 -3.41 -1.65
C SER A 18 11.74 -4.73 -2.38
N HIS A 19 11.69 -5.85 -1.64
CA HIS A 19 11.82 -7.19 -2.21
C HIS A 19 10.66 -7.54 -3.15
N LEU A 20 9.41 -7.31 -2.74
CA LEU A 20 8.23 -7.59 -3.56
C LEU A 20 8.20 -6.75 -4.85
N ALA A 21 8.48 -5.45 -4.73
CA ALA A 21 8.46 -4.53 -5.85
C ALA A 21 9.70 -4.60 -6.77
N GLN A 22 10.76 -5.31 -6.35
CA GLN A 22 12.08 -5.26 -6.98
C GLN A 22 12.58 -3.81 -7.16
N GLN A 23 12.34 -2.97 -6.15
CA GLN A 23 12.70 -1.56 -6.15
C GLN A 23 13.55 -1.23 -4.92
N PRO A 24 14.50 -0.27 -5.01
CA PRO A 24 15.24 0.18 -3.83
C PRO A 24 14.32 0.73 -2.73
N GLU A 25 14.68 0.54 -1.46
CA GLU A 25 13.91 1.10 -0.33
C GLU A 25 13.68 2.62 -0.43
N ARG A 26 14.64 3.37 -1.02
CA ARG A 26 14.48 4.81 -1.28
C ARG A 26 13.27 5.11 -2.18
N THR A 27 13.00 4.24 -3.15
CA THR A 27 11.87 4.34 -4.07
C THR A 27 10.58 4.04 -3.33
N ILE A 28 10.55 2.99 -2.51
CA ILE A 28 9.39 2.66 -1.66
C ILE A 28 9.03 3.82 -0.73
N ARG A 29 10.01 4.43 -0.06
CA ARG A 29 9.80 5.60 0.80
C ARG A 29 9.28 6.81 0.02
N ARG A 30 9.80 7.04 -1.19
CA ARG A 30 9.28 8.08 -2.10
C ARG A 30 7.84 7.78 -2.48
N TRP A 31 7.51 6.54 -2.83
CA TRP A 31 6.16 6.14 -3.19
C TRP A 31 5.18 6.25 -2.02
N ALA A 32 5.58 5.89 -0.80
CA ALA A 32 4.74 6.08 0.38
C ALA A 32 4.33 7.56 0.56
N ARG A 33 5.27 8.49 0.35
CA ARG A 33 4.99 9.94 0.43
C ARG A 33 4.17 10.46 -0.76
N GLN A 34 4.52 10.02 -1.97
CA GLN A 34 3.92 10.52 -3.21
C GLN A 34 2.53 9.94 -3.45
N TYR A 35 2.35 8.63 -3.21
CA TYR A 35 1.14 7.86 -3.50
C TYR A 35 0.27 7.58 -2.26
N GLY A 36 0.77 7.89 -1.06
CA GLY A 36 0.02 7.65 0.18
C GLY A 36 -0.15 6.16 0.52
N ILE A 37 0.75 5.30 0.04
CA ILE A 37 0.68 3.83 0.24
C ILE A 37 1.31 3.35 1.57
N GLY A 38 1.75 4.28 2.41
CA GLY A 38 2.37 3.95 3.70
C GLY A 38 2.05 4.97 4.77
N ARG A 39 2.28 4.59 6.02
CA ARG A 39 2.09 5.44 7.20
C ARG A 39 3.26 5.31 8.18
N GLN A 40 3.49 6.37 8.93
CA GLN A 40 4.44 6.40 10.02
C GLN A 40 3.69 6.84 11.28
N PRO A 41 3.43 5.94 12.25
CA PRO A 41 2.60 6.25 13.42
C PRO A 41 3.14 7.42 14.26
N GLU A 42 4.45 7.43 14.51
CA GLU A 42 5.13 8.49 15.23
C GLU A 42 6.40 8.94 14.52
N ARG A 43 6.92 10.10 14.94
CA ARG A 43 8.22 10.58 14.49
C ARG A 43 9.28 9.54 14.87
N HIS A 44 10.07 9.11 13.88
CA HIS A 44 11.11 8.08 14.00
C HIS A 44 10.65 6.61 14.03
N SER A 45 9.33 6.32 14.07
CA SER A 45 8.86 4.94 13.92
C SER A 45 9.21 4.37 12.53
N PRO A 46 9.35 3.04 12.39
CA PRO A 46 9.46 2.41 11.08
C PRO A 46 8.29 2.80 10.16
N LEU A 47 8.59 3.01 8.87
CA LEU A 47 7.55 3.24 7.86
C LEU A 47 6.83 1.91 7.60
N GLN A 48 5.52 1.91 7.80
CA GLN A 48 4.62 0.81 7.46
C GLN A 48 4.09 1.02 6.05
N VAL A 49 4.11 -0.01 5.22
CA VAL A 49 3.61 0.03 3.84
C VAL A 49 2.41 -0.91 3.74
N SER A 50 1.35 -0.49 3.05
CA SER A 50 0.23 -1.38 2.70
C SER A 50 0.65 -2.24 1.52
N VAL A 51 0.75 -3.55 1.70
CA VAL A 51 1.04 -4.50 0.62
C VAL A 51 -0.03 -4.43 -0.48
N LEU A 52 -1.29 -4.24 -0.08
CA LEU A 52 -2.42 -4.08 -1.00
C LEU A 52 -2.26 -2.85 -1.90
N ALA A 53 -1.99 -1.69 -1.31
CA ALA A 53 -1.81 -0.46 -2.07
C ALA A 53 -0.50 -0.44 -2.88
N LEU A 54 0.54 -1.15 -2.42
CA LEU A 54 1.76 -1.36 -3.18
C LEU A 54 1.47 -2.15 -4.45
N GLU A 55 0.69 -3.22 -4.36
CA GLU A 55 0.36 -4.06 -5.49
C GLU A 55 -0.47 -3.30 -6.54
N MET A 56 -1.48 -2.53 -6.11
CA MET A 56 -2.23 -1.62 -6.99
C MET A 56 -1.30 -0.63 -7.70
N ARG A 57 -0.30 -0.09 -6.97
CA ARG A 57 0.67 0.84 -7.53
C ARG A 57 1.58 0.18 -8.57
N LEU A 58 1.98 -1.07 -8.34
CA LEU A 58 2.79 -1.86 -9.29
C LEU A 58 2.01 -2.16 -10.57
N CYS A 59 0.71 -2.41 -10.47
CA CYS A 59 -0.18 -2.59 -11.63
C CYS A 59 -0.55 -1.26 -12.33
N GLY A 60 -0.23 -0.10 -11.74
CA GLY A 60 -0.62 1.20 -12.28
C GLY A 60 -2.11 1.51 -12.15
N ASP A 61 -2.80 0.85 -11.23
CA ASP A 61 -4.25 0.96 -11.03
C ASP A 61 -4.58 2.07 -10.04
N ASP A 62 -4.46 3.31 -10.52
CA ASP A 62 -4.73 4.50 -9.71
C ASP A 62 -6.21 4.57 -9.27
N THR A 63 -7.12 3.98 -10.05
CA THR A 63 -8.56 3.90 -9.71
C THR A 63 -8.79 3.05 -8.47
N ALA A 64 -8.23 1.84 -8.41
CA ALA A 64 -8.33 0.98 -7.22
C ALA A 64 -7.67 1.63 -5.98
N LEU A 65 -6.55 2.33 -6.17
CA LEU A 65 -5.89 3.11 -5.13
C LEU A 65 -6.78 4.23 -4.56
N ASP A 66 -7.52 4.93 -5.41
CA ASP A 66 -8.45 5.98 -5.00
C ASP A 66 -9.68 5.43 -4.26
N LEU A 67 -10.19 4.28 -4.71
CA LEU A 67 -11.26 3.54 -4.02
C LEU A 67 -10.81 3.08 -2.63
N LEU A 68 -9.61 2.47 -2.54
CA LEU A 68 -9.02 2.05 -1.28
C LEU A 68 -8.82 3.25 -0.34
N ARG A 69 -8.34 4.39 -0.86
CA ARG A 69 -8.18 5.63 -0.09
C ARG A 69 -9.50 6.17 0.47
N SER A 70 -10.60 5.90 -0.24
CA SER A 70 -11.97 6.22 0.17
C SER A 70 -12.60 5.13 1.06
N ASN A 71 -11.82 4.13 1.47
CA ASN A 71 -12.24 2.98 2.27
C ASN A 71 -13.33 2.11 1.60
N ARG A 72 -13.41 2.13 0.26
CA ARG A 72 -14.32 1.29 -0.54
C ARG A 72 -13.69 -0.08 -0.81
N ARG A 73 -13.49 -0.85 0.25
CA ARG A 73 -12.82 -2.17 0.21
C ARG A 73 -13.68 -3.28 -0.39
N ASP A 74 -14.99 -3.07 -0.40
CA ASP A 74 -16.01 -3.93 -0.99
C ASP A 74 -16.08 -3.82 -2.52
N ASP A 75 -15.49 -2.78 -3.09
CA ASP A 75 -15.47 -2.55 -4.54
C ASP A 75 -14.72 -3.69 -5.26
N PRO A 76 -15.24 -4.23 -6.37
CA PRO A 76 -14.60 -5.30 -7.13
C PRO A 76 -13.16 -5.00 -7.52
N ALA A 77 -12.83 -3.75 -7.84
CA ALA A 77 -11.47 -3.35 -8.20
C ALA A 77 -10.50 -3.50 -7.03
N VAL A 78 -10.94 -3.23 -5.79
CA VAL A 78 -10.12 -3.40 -4.58
C VAL A 78 -10.06 -4.87 -4.15
N ARG A 79 -11.21 -5.56 -4.16
CA ARG A 79 -11.32 -6.98 -3.80
C ARG A 79 -10.43 -7.87 -4.66
N PHE A 80 -10.34 -7.58 -5.96
CA PHE A 80 -9.45 -8.31 -6.86
C PHE A 80 -8.01 -8.42 -6.32
N TYR A 81 -7.46 -7.32 -5.77
CA TYR A 81 -6.12 -7.33 -5.21
C TYR A 81 -6.06 -8.00 -3.84
N SER A 82 -7.08 -7.84 -2.97
CA SER A 82 -7.08 -8.50 -1.66
C SER A 82 -7.19 -10.02 -1.82
N ASP A 83 -8.08 -10.50 -2.70
CA ASP A 83 -8.23 -11.92 -3.04
C ASP A 83 -6.92 -12.49 -3.61
N ARG A 84 -6.27 -11.77 -4.52
CA ARG A 84 -4.98 -12.18 -5.10
C ARG A 84 -3.86 -12.28 -4.07
N LEU A 85 -3.88 -11.45 -3.02
CA LEU A 85 -2.91 -11.45 -1.94
C LEU A 85 -3.30 -12.37 -0.77
N GLY A 86 -4.49 -12.99 -0.81
CA GLY A 86 -5.00 -13.84 0.27
C GLY A 86 -5.35 -13.06 1.54
N LEU A 87 -5.75 -11.79 1.40
CA LEU A 87 -6.16 -10.92 2.50
C LEU A 87 -7.68 -11.00 2.68
N THR A 88 -8.13 -11.32 3.90
CA THR A 88 -9.54 -11.50 4.31
C THR A 88 -10.21 -10.22 4.78
#